data_AF-A0A661C9P2-F1
#
_entry.id   AF-A0A661C9P2-F1
#
_cell.length_a   1.000
_cell.length_b   1.000
_cell.length_c   1.000
_cell.angle_alpha   90.00
_cell.angle_beta   90.00
_cell.angle_gamma   90.00
#
_symmetry.space_group_name_H-M   'P 1'
#
loop_
_entity.id
_entity.type
_entity.pdbx_description
1 polymer ?
#
loop_
_entity_poly.entity_id
_entity_poly.type
_entity_poly.pdbx_seq_one_letter_code
_entity_poly.pdbx_strand_id
1 'polypeptide(L)'
;MSLRSNFQVFETQARHASDLVHWVEGSGPVFEDARPLAHALANSLEISLIDAPLKIDPENILLADRTPSDLSLTHKPGVTVLWRLNAGNDKTLIGVYSKTDSADARTRPLEATYKVSGTIVDKQKRVNPREFNLVDVGNFIDVSDPAAKGHEVKLYRSPLGTQMGSLGGLQGRIQWDTDEAASWAIITCEVTLKHTTGTHSYSAQADINGDFRLAFASLPFPKKEGDSRPPYACSLSVSALKTASKEAWHQPDDFVDAELKKLDADEFNVSIDFDFHTGKTQRLKSLASEAFLIIKETE
;
A
#
# COMPACT_ATOMS: atom_id res chain seq x y z
N MET A 1 29.76 11.26 -42.88
CA MET A 1 28.30 11.40 -42.71
C MET A 1 27.85 10.19 -41.89
N SER A 2 27.64 10.39 -40.58
CA SER A 2 27.45 9.30 -39.61
C SER A 2 25.98 8.88 -39.57
N LEU A 3 25.69 7.64 -39.97
CA LEU A 3 24.39 6.99 -39.79
C LEU A 3 24.20 6.71 -38.30
N ARG A 4 23.50 7.60 -37.60
CA ARG A 4 22.96 7.27 -36.28
C ARG A 4 21.80 6.30 -36.47
N SER A 5 21.99 5.05 -36.08
CA SER A 5 20.91 4.09 -35.90
C SER A 5 20.00 4.62 -34.78
N ASN A 6 18.82 5.09 -35.16
CA ASN A 6 17.74 5.37 -34.23
C ASN A 6 17.32 4.03 -33.61
N PHE A 7 17.81 3.72 -32.41
CA PHE A 7 17.18 2.72 -31.56
C PHE A 7 15.83 3.30 -31.10
N GLN A 8 14.77 3.03 -31.86
CA GLN A 8 13.42 3.11 -31.30
C GLN A 8 13.28 1.95 -30.32
N VAL A 9 13.39 2.26 -29.04
CA VAL A 9 12.98 1.36 -27.97
C VAL A 9 11.50 1.09 -28.20
N PHE A 10 11.18 -0.14 -28.61
CA PHE A 10 9.82 -0.65 -28.62
C PHE A 10 9.39 -0.80 -27.16
N GLU A 11 8.88 0.27 -26.56
CA GLU A 11 8.00 0.11 -25.41
C GLU A 11 6.85 -0.77 -25.89
N THR A 12 6.88 -2.05 -25.51
CA THR A 12 5.73 -2.95 -25.59
C THR A 12 4.59 -2.23 -24.88
N GLN A 13 3.72 -1.59 -25.65
CA GLN A 13 2.60 -0.86 -25.12
C GLN A 13 1.74 -1.87 -24.38
N ALA A 14 1.42 -1.55 -23.13
CA ALA A 14 0.50 -2.29 -22.27
C ALA A 14 -0.95 -2.37 -22.82
N ARG A 15 -1.15 -2.13 -24.12
CA ARG A 15 -2.45 -2.06 -24.78
C ARG A 15 -3.15 -3.41 -24.89
N HIS A 16 -2.41 -4.52 -24.78
CA HIS A 16 -2.97 -5.88 -24.80
C HIS A 16 -2.76 -6.62 -23.48
N ALA A 17 -2.30 -5.91 -22.43
CA ALA A 17 -2.28 -6.49 -21.10
C ALA A 17 -3.71 -6.86 -20.71
N SER A 18 -3.88 -7.97 -19.98
CA SER A 18 -5.16 -8.28 -19.37
C SER A 18 -5.49 -7.27 -18.27
N ASP A 19 -4.49 -6.84 -17.52
CA ASP A 19 -4.64 -5.74 -16.56
C ASP A 19 -3.28 -5.16 -16.14
N LEU A 20 -3.35 -4.10 -15.35
CA LEU A 20 -2.22 -3.46 -14.69
C LEU A 20 -2.45 -3.46 -13.18
N VAL A 21 -1.39 -3.76 -12.43
CA VAL A 21 -1.34 -3.57 -10.98
C VAL A 21 -0.28 -2.52 -10.68
N HIS A 22 -0.72 -1.37 -10.19
CA HIS A 22 0.12 -0.27 -9.74
C HIS A 22 0.52 -0.49 -8.28
N TRP A 23 1.82 -0.51 -8.04
CA TRP A 23 2.39 -0.57 -6.70
C TRP A 23 2.57 0.86 -6.22
N VAL A 24 1.79 1.25 -5.22
CA VAL A 24 1.74 2.63 -4.74
C VAL A 24 2.23 2.74 -3.30
N GLU A 25 2.84 3.87 -2.98
CA GLU A 25 3.33 4.18 -1.63
C GLU A 25 2.14 4.47 -0.71
N GLY A 26 1.92 3.59 0.27
CA GLY A 26 0.93 3.76 1.34
C GLY A 26 1.48 4.50 2.56
N SER A 27 2.81 4.66 2.69
CA SER A 27 3.41 5.38 3.81
C SER A 27 3.60 6.88 3.57
N GLY A 28 3.44 7.66 4.63
CA GLY A 28 3.52 9.12 4.55
C GLY A 28 2.14 9.73 4.29
N PRO A 29 2.08 10.95 3.70
CA PRO A 29 0.81 11.63 3.62
C PRO A 29 -0.14 10.92 2.65
N VAL A 30 -1.35 10.63 3.12
CA VAL A 30 -2.45 10.07 2.35
C VAL A 30 -3.05 11.19 1.52
N PHE A 31 -2.87 11.12 0.21
CA PHE A 31 -3.53 12.00 -0.76
C PHE A 31 -4.67 11.24 -1.42
N GLU A 32 -5.66 11.97 -1.95
CA GLU A 32 -6.75 11.39 -2.74
C GLU A 32 -6.20 10.58 -3.94
N ASP A 33 -5.07 11.02 -4.51
CA ASP A 33 -4.32 10.25 -5.51
C ASP A 33 -3.15 9.49 -4.86
N ALA A 34 -3.18 8.16 -4.96
CA ALA A 34 -2.07 7.33 -4.50
C ALA A 34 -0.79 7.66 -5.29
N ARG A 35 0.35 7.68 -4.58
CA ARG A 35 1.63 8.03 -5.19
C ARG A 35 2.31 6.78 -5.75
N PRO A 36 2.83 6.81 -6.99
CA PRO A 36 3.62 5.71 -7.51
C PRO A 36 4.80 5.41 -6.59
N LEU A 37 5.07 4.12 -6.37
CA LEU A 37 6.25 3.72 -5.61
C LEU A 37 7.52 4.18 -6.35
N ALA A 38 8.47 4.75 -5.62
CA ALA A 38 9.72 5.22 -6.23
C ALA A 38 10.43 4.07 -6.96
N HIS A 39 10.99 4.35 -8.13
CA HIS A 39 11.66 3.37 -9.01
C HIS A 39 12.66 2.46 -8.27
N ALA A 40 13.43 3.03 -7.32
CA ALA A 40 14.39 2.28 -6.53
C ALA A 40 13.75 1.22 -5.62
N LEU A 41 12.56 1.48 -5.07
CA LEU A 41 11.79 0.53 -4.26
C LEU A 41 11.11 -0.51 -5.12
N ALA A 42 10.54 -0.08 -6.24
CA ALA A 42 9.84 -0.98 -7.13
C ALA A 42 10.74 -2.09 -7.71
N ASN A 43 12.00 -1.79 -8.00
CA ASN A 43 12.92 -2.77 -8.59
C ASN A 43 13.37 -3.88 -7.64
N SER A 44 13.10 -3.77 -6.34
CA SER A 44 13.45 -4.80 -5.36
C SER A 44 12.25 -5.65 -4.92
N LEU A 45 11.06 -5.37 -5.47
CA LEU A 45 9.86 -6.15 -5.20
C LEU A 45 9.95 -7.51 -5.91
N GLU A 46 9.68 -8.54 -5.14
CA GLU A 46 9.46 -9.90 -5.59
C GLU A 46 7.97 -10.21 -5.42
N ILE A 47 7.32 -10.55 -6.52
CA ILE A 47 5.89 -10.78 -6.59
C ILE A 47 5.70 -12.23 -7.00
N SER A 48 4.88 -12.96 -6.24
CA SER A 48 4.56 -14.36 -6.51
C SER A 48 3.05 -14.53 -6.51
N LEU A 49 2.52 -15.19 -7.54
CA LEU A 49 1.12 -15.55 -7.60
C LEU A 49 0.87 -16.76 -6.70
N ILE A 50 -0.30 -16.76 -6.06
CA ILE A 50 -0.83 -17.92 -5.36
C ILE A 50 -2.12 -18.35 -6.06
N ASP A 51 -2.43 -19.64 -5.95
CA ASP A 51 -3.58 -20.24 -6.63
C ASP A 51 -4.89 -19.65 -6.13
N ALA A 52 -5.05 -19.44 -4.82
CA ALA A 52 -6.21 -18.77 -4.22
C ALA A 52 -5.76 -18.00 -2.96
N PRO A 53 -6.57 -17.06 -2.43
CA PRO A 53 -6.27 -16.38 -1.17
C PRO A 53 -5.98 -17.37 -0.05
N LEU A 54 -4.96 -17.11 0.77
CA LEU A 54 -4.53 -18.03 1.84
C LEU A 54 -5.61 -18.26 2.91
N LYS A 55 -6.62 -17.39 2.96
CA LYS A 55 -7.71 -17.40 3.95
C LYS A 55 -8.86 -18.35 3.60
N ILE A 56 -8.89 -18.92 2.41
CA ILE A 56 -9.95 -19.86 1.99
C ILE A 56 -9.45 -21.28 2.23
N ASP A 57 -10.22 -22.07 3.01
CA ASP A 57 -9.90 -23.48 3.19
C ASP A 57 -9.83 -24.20 1.84
N PRO A 58 -8.85 -25.09 1.60
CA PRO A 58 -8.64 -25.72 0.29
C PRO A 58 -9.88 -26.40 -0.31
N GLU A 59 -10.74 -26.95 0.55
CA GLU A 59 -12.00 -27.60 0.19
C GLU A 59 -13.11 -26.65 -0.27
N ASN A 60 -12.99 -25.36 0.05
CA ASN A 60 -13.96 -24.31 -0.26
C ASN A 60 -13.53 -23.41 -1.43
N ILE A 61 -12.37 -23.64 -2.03
CA ILE A 61 -11.87 -22.86 -3.17
C ILE A 61 -12.67 -23.23 -4.43
N LEU A 62 -13.51 -22.31 -4.91
CA LEU A 62 -14.20 -22.47 -6.19
C LEU A 62 -13.24 -22.20 -7.35
N LEU A 63 -13.56 -22.70 -8.54
CA LEU A 63 -12.76 -22.41 -9.75
C LEU A 63 -12.68 -20.90 -10.03
N ALA A 64 -13.73 -20.15 -9.70
CA ALA A 64 -13.78 -18.69 -9.83
C ALA A 64 -12.90 -17.95 -8.81
N ASP A 65 -12.45 -18.62 -7.74
CA ASP A 65 -11.54 -18.07 -6.74
C ASP A 65 -10.07 -18.27 -7.11
N ARG A 66 -9.81 -19.07 -8.16
CA ARG A 66 -8.46 -19.44 -8.56
C ARG A 66 -7.85 -18.42 -9.51
N THR A 67 -6.60 -18.08 -9.27
CA THR A 67 -5.76 -17.34 -10.22
C THR A 67 -5.66 -18.15 -11.51
N PRO A 68 -5.95 -17.58 -12.70
CA PRO A 68 -5.91 -18.33 -13.95
C PRO A 68 -4.53 -18.95 -14.22
N SER A 69 -4.51 -20.23 -14.60
CA SER A 69 -3.27 -20.97 -14.85
C SER A 69 -2.49 -20.46 -16.08
N ASP A 70 -3.15 -19.70 -16.95
CA ASP A 70 -2.58 -19.08 -18.14
C ASP A 70 -2.10 -17.64 -17.91
N LEU A 71 -2.15 -17.17 -16.66
CA LEU A 71 -1.69 -15.85 -16.27
C LEU A 71 -0.16 -15.82 -16.18
N SER A 72 0.43 -14.83 -16.83
CA SER A 72 1.85 -14.51 -16.74
C SER A 72 2.04 -13.07 -16.31
N LEU A 73 3.14 -12.80 -15.59
CA LEU A 73 3.46 -11.49 -15.04
C LEU A 73 4.65 -10.89 -15.78
N THR A 74 4.56 -9.61 -16.13
CA THR A 74 5.71 -8.81 -16.54
C THR A 74 5.87 -7.64 -15.59
N HIS A 75 6.98 -7.62 -14.87
CA HIS A 75 7.26 -6.57 -13.90
C HIS A 75 8.01 -5.40 -14.52
N LYS A 76 7.54 -4.20 -14.24
CA LYS A 76 8.23 -2.94 -14.49
C LYS A 76 8.31 -2.15 -13.17
N PRO A 77 9.17 -1.14 -13.08
CA PRO A 77 9.23 -0.30 -11.89
C PRO A 77 7.86 0.36 -11.62
N GLY A 78 7.23 -0.02 -10.51
CA GLY A 78 6.00 0.57 -9.98
C GLY A 78 4.73 -0.02 -10.58
N VAL A 79 4.84 -0.94 -11.54
CA VAL A 79 3.68 -1.56 -12.19
C VAL A 79 3.97 -3.00 -12.58
N THR A 80 2.99 -3.87 -12.38
CA THR A 80 2.99 -5.23 -12.91
C THR A 80 1.93 -5.36 -13.97
N VAL A 81 2.36 -5.82 -15.13
CA VAL A 81 1.50 -6.09 -16.27
C VAL A 81 1.06 -7.54 -16.19
N LEU A 82 -0.25 -7.73 -16.20
CA LEU A 82 -0.89 -9.04 -16.24
C LEU A 82 -1.12 -9.43 -17.70
N TRP A 83 -0.78 -10.67 -18.03
CA TRP A 83 -0.91 -11.21 -19.38
C TRP A 83 -1.60 -12.56 -19.33
N ARG A 84 -2.74 -12.66 -20.01
CA ARG A 84 -3.44 -13.94 -20.20
C ARG A 84 -3.24 -14.44 -21.62
N LEU A 85 -2.89 -15.72 -21.74
CA LEU A 85 -2.76 -16.37 -23.05
C LEU A 85 -4.13 -16.48 -23.73
N ASN A 86 -5.19 -16.76 -22.96
CA ASN A 86 -6.57 -16.94 -23.41
C ASN A 86 -7.48 -15.86 -22.79
N ALA A 87 -7.36 -14.62 -23.26
CA ALA A 87 -8.21 -13.50 -22.83
C ALA A 87 -9.52 -13.49 -23.63
N GLY A 88 -10.58 -14.06 -23.07
CA GLY A 88 -11.94 -14.05 -23.65
C GLY A 88 -12.08 -14.88 -24.95
N ASN A 89 -12.93 -15.91 -24.91
CA ASN A 89 -13.40 -16.69 -26.07
C ASN A 89 -12.33 -17.06 -27.13
N ASP A 90 -11.41 -17.97 -26.76
CA ASP A 90 -10.49 -18.67 -27.68
C ASP A 90 -9.59 -17.81 -28.59
N LYS A 91 -9.53 -16.49 -28.36
CA LYS A 91 -8.59 -15.62 -29.08
C LYS A 91 -7.28 -15.57 -28.30
N THR A 92 -6.32 -16.35 -28.76
CA THR A 92 -4.94 -16.19 -28.31
C THR A 92 -4.48 -14.78 -28.64
N LEU A 93 -4.09 -13.99 -27.65
CA LEU A 93 -3.50 -12.66 -27.83
C LEU A 93 -2.06 -12.79 -28.39
N ILE A 94 -1.93 -13.32 -29.60
CA ILE A 94 -0.64 -13.44 -30.31
C ILE A 94 -0.64 -12.43 -31.43
N GLY A 95 -0.14 -11.22 -31.15
CA GLY A 95 0.03 -10.21 -32.20
C GLY A 95 0.71 -8.93 -31.71
N VAL A 96 1.87 -8.62 -32.31
CA VAL A 96 2.44 -7.28 -32.30
C VAL A 96 1.75 -6.52 -33.44
N TYR A 97 0.70 -5.75 -33.12
CA TYR A 97 0.04 -4.92 -34.12
C TYR A 97 0.92 -3.74 -34.53
N SER A 98 0.95 -3.45 -35.81
CA SER A 98 1.66 -2.34 -36.40
C SER A 98 0.83 -1.05 -36.29
N LYS A 99 1.51 0.11 -36.34
CA LYS A 99 0.83 1.43 -36.49
C LYS A 99 0.07 1.57 -37.82
N THR A 100 0.11 0.57 -38.71
CA THR A 100 -0.65 0.52 -39.97
C THR A 100 -1.89 -0.34 -39.90
N ASP A 101 -2.14 -1.06 -38.80
CA ASP A 101 -3.32 -1.94 -38.67
C ASP A 101 -4.60 -1.12 -38.44
N SER A 102 -5.76 -1.65 -38.81
CA SER A 102 -7.05 -0.95 -38.65
C SER A 102 -7.37 -0.67 -37.18
N ALA A 103 -8.20 0.34 -36.90
CA ALA A 103 -8.62 0.67 -35.54
C ALA A 103 -9.29 -0.53 -34.85
N ASP A 104 -10.11 -1.29 -35.58
CA ASP A 104 -10.78 -2.51 -35.09
C ASP A 104 -9.80 -3.68 -34.83
N ALA A 105 -8.65 -3.73 -35.51
CA ALA A 105 -7.60 -4.71 -35.20
C ALA A 105 -6.82 -4.35 -33.93
N ARG A 106 -6.94 -3.10 -33.45
CA ARG A 106 -6.32 -2.60 -32.21
C ARG A 106 -7.28 -2.57 -31.04
N THR A 107 -8.57 -2.82 -31.24
CA THR A 107 -9.53 -2.90 -30.14
C THR A 107 -9.26 -4.14 -29.31
N ARG A 108 -9.14 -3.93 -28.01
CA ARG A 108 -8.88 -5.00 -27.04
C ARG A 108 -10.07 -5.98 -26.99
N PRO A 109 -9.84 -7.31 -26.94
CA PRO A 109 -10.90 -8.27 -26.69
C PRO A 109 -11.56 -8.03 -25.32
N LEU A 110 -12.89 -8.15 -25.27
CA LEU A 110 -13.60 -8.16 -24.00
C LEU A 110 -13.20 -9.41 -23.22
N GLU A 111 -12.69 -9.21 -22.01
CA GLU A 111 -12.24 -10.28 -21.13
C GLU A 111 -13.24 -10.42 -19.97
N ALA A 112 -13.54 -11.65 -19.58
CA ALA A 112 -14.31 -11.90 -18.37
C ALA A 112 -13.45 -11.59 -17.14
N THR A 113 -14.05 -11.00 -16.11
CA THR A 113 -13.35 -10.72 -14.85
C THR A 113 -12.85 -11.99 -14.19
N TYR A 114 -11.68 -11.91 -13.60
CA TYR A 114 -11.06 -13.00 -12.84
C TYR A 114 -10.38 -12.47 -11.58
N LYS A 115 -10.07 -13.38 -10.66
CA LYS A 115 -9.37 -13.05 -9.42
C LYS A 115 -7.87 -13.28 -9.57
N VAL A 116 -7.08 -12.46 -8.90
CA VAL A 116 -5.62 -12.64 -8.79
C VAL A 116 -5.24 -12.48 -7.35
N SER A 117 -4.60 -13.52 -6.80
CA SER A 117 -4.01 -13.48 -5.48
C SER A 117 -2.51 -13.67 -5.55
N GLY A 118 -1.80 -13.07 -4.61
CA GLY A 118 -0.36 -13.22 -4.54
C GLY A 118 0.25 -12.60 -3.30
N THR A 119 1.57 -12.74 -3.20
CA THR A 119 2.39 -12.15 -2.14
C THR A 119 3.44 -11.24 -2.72
N ILE A 120 3.80 -10.21 -1.97
CA ILE A 120 4.80 -9.22 -2.34
C ILE A 120 5.83 -9.15 -1.21
N VAL A 121 7.10 -9.25 -1.57
CA VAL A 121 8.22 -9.13 -0.65
C VAL A 121 9.24 -8.16 -1.22
N ASP A 122 9.77 -7.25 -0.41
CA ASP A 122 10.95 -6.48 -0.79
C ASP A 122 12.23 -7.21 -0.37
N LYS A 123 13.08 -7.57 -1.33
CA LYS A 123 14.39 -8.19 -1.09
C LYS A 123 15.29 -7.36 -0.18
N GLN A 124 15.12 -6.04 -0.20
CA GLN A 124 15.88 -5.10 0.64
C GLN A 124 15.18 -4.78 1.98
N LYS A 125 14.02 -5.38 2.25
CA LYS A 125 13.22 -5.20 3.47
C LYS A 125 12.88 -3.75 3.81
N ARG A 126 12.80 -2.87 2.81
CA ARG A 126 12.40 -1.45 2.97
C ARG A 126 10.88 -1.28 2.97
N VAL A 127 10.17 -2.24 2.39
CA VAL A 127 8.71 -2.33 2.39
C VAL A 127 8.30 -3.58 3.16
N ASN A 128 7.22 -3.51 3.92
CA ASN A 128 6.66 -4.66 4.60
C ASN A 128 6.09 -5.67 3.59
N PRO A 129 6.24 -6.97 3.84
CA PRO A 129 5.60 -7.97 3.01
C PRO A 129 4.08 -7.90 3.15
N ARG A 130 3.37 -8.25 2.08
CA ARG A 130 1.90 -8.15 2.01
C ARG A 130 1.33 -9.26 1.12
N GLU A 131 0.16 -9.77 1.48
CA GLU A 131 -0.73 -10.49 0.56
C GLU A 131 -1.66 -9.50 -0.17
N PHE A 132 -1.94 -9.77 -1.43
CA PHE A 132 -2.94 -9.03 -2.19
C PHE A 132 -3.93 -10.00 -2.82
N ASN A 133 -5.20 -9.62 -2.82
CA ASN A 133 -6.28 -10.31 -3.50
C ASN A 133 -7.10 -9.29 -4.30
N LEU A 134 -7.10 -9.42 -5.62
CA LEU A 134 -7.83 -8.58 -6.56
C LEU A 134 -8.98 -9.39 -7.14
N VAL A 135 -10.20 -8.88 -7.06
CA VAL A 135 -11.42 -9.66 -7.39
C VAL A 135 -12.01 -9.36 -8.77
N ASP A 136 -11.68 -8.23 -9.39
CA ASP A 136 -12.28 -7.73 -10.64
C ASP A 136 -11.24 -7.46 -11.74
N VAL A 137 -10.25 -8.34 -11.85
CA VAL A 137 -9.14 -8.21 -12.81
C VAL A 137 -9.59 -8.57 -14.22
N GLY A 138 -9.04 -7.91 -15.24
CA GLY A 138 -9.35 -8.14 -16.65
C GLY A 138 -10.23 -7.04 -17.26
N ASN A 139 -10.72 -6.11 -16.44
CA ASN A 139 -11.63 -5.01 -16.83
C ASN A 139 -10.91 -3.70 -17.21
N PHE A 140 -9.60 -3.73 -17.49
CA PHE A 140 -8.86 -2.52 -17.87
C PHE A 140 -9.30 -2.01 -19.25
N ILE A 141 -10.15 -0.97 -19.26
CA ILE A 141 -10.76 -0.38 -20.46
C ILE A 141 -9.85 0.72 -21.03
N ASP A 142 -9.17 0.45 -22.13
CA ASP A 142 -8.53 1.43 -23.01
C ASP A 142 -7.57 2.49 -22.38
N VAL A 143 -6.32 2.48 -22.83
CA VAL A 143 -5.29 3.48 -22.50
C VAL A 143 -5.67 4.92 -22.94
N SER A 144 -6.74 5.08 -23.71
CA SER A 144 -7.31 6.36 -24.09
C SER A 144 -8.32 6.95 -23.10
N ASP A 145 -8.85 6.13 -22.17
CA ASP A 145 -9.70 6.59 -21.08
C ASP A 145 -8.84 6.95 -19.85
N PRO A 146 -8.71 8.25 -19.49
CA PRO A 146 -7.96 8.65 -18.30
C PRO A 146 -8.59 8.17 -16.98
N ALA A 147 -9.85 7.71 -16.98
CA ALA A 147 -10.51 7.11 -15.82
C ALA A 147 -10.21 5.61 -15.67
N ALA A 148 -9.75 4.94 -16.72
CA ALA A 148 -9.34 3.54 -16.66
C ALA A 148 -7.95 3.43 -16.04
N LYS A 149 -7.94 3.38 -14.72
CA LYS A 149 -6.77 3.05 -13.92
C LYS A 149 -6.83 1.57 -13.63
N GLY A 150 -5.71 0.85 -13.78
CA GLY A 150 -5.61 -0.54 -13.33
C GLY A 150 -5.81 -0.63 -11.81
N HIS A 151 -5.53 -1.79 -11.23
CA HIS A 151 -5.63 -1.96 -9.80
C HIS A 151 -4.49 -1.26 -9.06
N GLU A 152 -4.78 -0.61 -7.95
CA GLU A 152 -3.76 -0.06 -7.05
C GLU A 152 -3.60 -0.94 -5.82
N VAL A 153 -2.36 -1.28 -5.48
CA VAL A 153 -2.04 -2.01 -4.25
C VAL A 153 -1.07 -1.16 -3.43
N LYS A 154 -1.55 -0.74 -2.24
CA LYS A 154 -0.78 0.06 -1.29
C LYS A 154 0.29 -0.78 -0.62
N LEU A 155 1.52 -0.31 -0.69
CA LEU A 155 2.67 -0.89 -0.02
C LEU A 155 3.18 0.07 1.05
N TYR A 156 3.39 -0.44 2.26
CA TYR A 156 3.84 0.36 3.38
C TYR A 156 5.31 0.09 3.66
N ARG A 157 6.06 1.14 3.97
CA ARG A 157 7.45 1.03 4.38
C ARG A 157 7.55 0.29 5.70
N SER A 158 8.57 -0.56 5.79
CA SER A 158 8.95 -1.16 7.06
C SER A 158 9.58 -0.11 7.97
N PRO A 159 9.65 -0.35 9.29
CA PRO A 159 10.41 0.53 10.20
C PRO A 159 11.86 0.75 9.76
N LEU A 160 12.47 -0.24 9.11
CA LEU A 160 13.82 -0.17 8.56
C LEU A 160 13.89 0.67 7.28
N GLY A 161 12.86 0.64 6.44
CA GLY A 161 12.76 1.43 5.20
C GLY A 161 12.24 2.86 5.38
N THR A 162 11.67 3.18 6.54
CA THR A 162 11.21 4.53 6.87
C THR A 162 12.37 5.40 7.36
N GLN A 163 12.63 6.47 6.63
CA GLN A 163 13.60 7.50 7.01
C GLN A 163 12.90 8.69 7.66
N MET A 164 13.29 9.01 8.90
CA MET A 164 12.81 10.22 9.57
C MET A 164 13.48 11.45 8.98
N GLY A 165 12.67 12.40 8.50
CA GLY A 165 13.16 13.68 8.01
C GLY A 165 13.50 14.66 9.15
N SER A 166 13.95 15.86 8.77
CA SER A 166 14.25 16.94 9.73
C SER A 166 13.04 17.41 10.55
N LEU A 167 11.83 17.19 10.06
CA LEU A 167 10.59 17.46 10.77
C LEU A 167 10.33 16.45 11.89
N GLY A 168 10.93 15.26 11.82
CA GLY A 168 10.66 14.16 12.74
C GLY A 168 9.41 13.36 12.36
N GLY A 169 8.76 12.80 13.38
CA GLY A 169 7.65 11.88 13.22
C GLY A 169 7.38 11.08 14.50
N LEU A 170 6.53 10.06 14.39
CA LEU A 170 6.22 9.14 15.47
C LEU A 170 6.99 7.83 15.28
N GLN A 171 7.43 7.23 16.38
CA GLN A 171 7.95 5.86 16.36
C GLN A 171 7.56 5.15 17.64
N GLY A 172 7.30 3.85 17.56
CA GLY A 172 6.94 3.08 18.73
C GLY A 172 6.58 1.64 18.41
N ARG A 173 6.04 0.96 19.42
CA ARG A 173 5.54 -0.40 19.36
C ARG A 173 4.08 -0.47 19.78
N ILE A 174 3.25 -1.08 18.95
CA ILE A 174 1.82 -1.32 19.24
C ILE A 174 1.64 -2.74 19.73
N GLN A 175 0.84 -2.89 20.78
CA GLN A 175 0.47 -4.18 21.34
C GLN A 175 -1.02 -4.23 21.65
N TRP A 176 -1.57 -5.43 21.68
CA TRP A 176 -2.89 -5.69 22.23
C TRP A 176 -2.85 -5.51 23.77
N ASP A 177 -4.01 -5.37 24.39
CA ASP A 177 -4.18 -5.34 25.85
C ASP A 177 -3.89 -6.71 26.51
N THR A 178 -3.72 -7.75 25.70
CA THR A 178 -3.17 -9.06 26.07
C THR A 178 -1.64 -9.15 26.07
N ASP A 179 -0.94 -8.02 25.86
CA ASP A 179 0.53 -7.90 25.71
C ASP A 179 1.13 -8.55 24.45
N GLU A 180 0.30 -9.07 23.55
CA GLU A 180 0.74 -9.55 22.25
C GLU A 180 1.06 -8.40 21.29
N ALA A 181 2.05 -8.58 20.41
CA ALA A 181 2.35 -7.57 19.41
C ALA A 181 1.16 -7.40 18.44
N ALA A 182 0.76 -6.15 18.17
CA ALA A 182 -0.19 -5.85 17.09
C ALA A 182 0.55 -5.87 15.74
N SER A 183 0.95 -7.08 15.31
CA SER A 183 1.73 -7.28 14.09
C SER A 183 0.99 -6.70 12.89
N TRP A 184 1.74 -6.01 12.02
CA TRP A 184 1.23 -5.46 10.76
C TRP A 184 0.17 -4.36 10.86
N ALA A 185 -0.18 -3.90 12.07
CA ALA A 185 -1.18 -2.85 12.30
C ALA A 185 -0.91 -1.60 11.46
N ILE A 186 -1.97 -0.91 11.02
CA ILE A 186 -1.89 0.34 10.28
C ILE A 186 -2.13 1.49 11.26
N ILE A 187 -1.18 2.42 11.29
CA ILE A 187 -1.24 3.62 12.10
C ILE A 187 -1.56 4.78 11.17
N THR A 188 -2.60 5.54 11.48
CA THR A 188 -2.95 6.75 10.75
C THR A 188 -2.97 7.94 11.70
N CYS A 189 -2.23 8.99 11.36
CA CYS A 189 -2.19 10.24 12.11
C CYS A 189 -2.71 11.37 11.23
N GLU A 190 -3.80 11.99 11.63
CA GLU A 190 -4.28 13.22 11.05
C GLU A 190 -3.60 14.40 11.73
N VAL A 191 -3.02 15.30 10.94
CA VAL A 191 -2.30 16.48 11.41
C VAL A 191 -3.05 17.72 10.96
N THR A 192 -3.57 18.49 11.91
CA THR A 192 -4.29 19.74 11.64
C THR A 192 -3.30 20.87 11.38
N LEU A 193 -3.40 21.49 10.20
CA LEU A 193 -2.49 22.57 9.83
C LEU A 193 -2.92 23.90 10.48
N LYS A 194 -2.00 24.56 11.21
CA LYS A 194 -2.34 25.79 11.96
C LYS A 194 -2.54 27.06 11.11
N HIS A 195 -1.89 27.16 9.95
CA HIS A 195 -1.88 28.41 9.16
C HIS A 195 -2.41 28.24 7.73
N THR A 196 -2.98 27.08 7.46
CA THR A 196 -3.65 26.72 6.21
C THR A 196 -4.89 25.94 6.59
N THR A 197 -5.99 26.14 5.90
CA THR A 197 -7.17 25.29 6.08
C THR A 197 -6.83 23.87 5.62
N GLY A 198 -7.04 22.87 6.47
CA GLY A 198 -6.97 21.46 6.09
C GLY A 198 -6.23 20.58 7.09
N THR A 199 -6.39 19.28 6.89
CA THR A 199 -5.70 18.21 7.59
C THR A 199 -4.82 17.46 6.60
N HIS A 200 -3.66 17.00 7.06
CA HIS A 200 -2.86 16.02 6.34
C HIS A 200 -2.93 14.70 7.09
N SER A 201 -3.44 13.65 6.44
CA SER A 201 -3.40 12.30 7.00
C SER A 201 -2.06 11.66 6.68
N TYR A 202 -1.44 10.96 7.62
CA TYR A 202 -0.18 10.24 7.44
C TYR A 202 -0.33 8.81 7.90
N SER A 203 0.05 7.83 7.08
CA SER A 203 -0.05 6.42 7.44
C SER A 203 1.29 5.69 7.48
N ALA A 204 1.38 4.66 8.33
CA ALA A 204 2.49 3.72 8.41
C ALA A 204 1.96 2.34 8.81
N GLN A 205 2.70 1.29 8.46
CA GLN A 205 2.39 -0.07 8.90
C GLN A 205 3.45 -0.53 9.91
N ALA A 206 3.00 -1.16 10.99
CA ALA A 206 3.87 -1.85 11.92
C ALA A 206 4.50 -3.09 11.27
N ASP A 207 5.61 -3.55 11.82
CA ASP A 207 6.22 -4.81 11.41
C ASP A 207 5.66 -6.00 12.19
N ILE A 208 6.30 -7.15 12.01
CA ILE A 208 6.01 -8.40 12.70
C ILE A 208 6.04 -8.30 14.23
N ASN A 209 6.75 -7.33 14.82
CA ASN A 209 6.84 -7.13 16.27
C ASN A 209 5.94 -6.01 16.78
N GLY A 210 5.13 -5.42 15.90
CA GLY A 210 4.32 -4.25 16.20
C GLY A 210 5.12 -2.95 16.19
N ASP A 211 6.40 -2.97 15.79
CA ASP A 211 7.23 -1.78 15.71
C ASP A 211 6.86 -0.96 14.47
N PHE A 212 6.75 0.36 14.59
CA PHE A 212 6.43 1.24 13.48
C PHE A 212 7.24 2.53 13.51
N ARG A 213 7.34 3.16 12.33
CA ARG A 213 7.86 4.52 12.16
C ARG A 213 6.96 5.27 11.20
N LEU A 214 6.43 6.40 11.65
CA LEU A 214 5.59 7.31 10.87
C LEU A 214 6.32 8.63 10.68
N ALA A 215 6.85 8.87 9.48
CA ALA A 215 7.54 10.11 9.15
C ALA A 215 6.55 11.18 8.65
N PHE A 216 6.58 12.36 9.27
CA PHE A 216 5.79 13.51 8.81
C PHE A 216 6.50 14.27 7.68
N ALA A 217 6.74 13.56 6.59
CA ALA A 217 7.37 14.11 5.40
C ALA A 217 6.53 15.24 4.81
N SER A 218 7.19 16.28 4.31
CA SER A 218 6.53 17.41 3.62
C SER A 218 5.48 18.17 4.45
N LEU A 219 5.46 18.02 5.78
CA LEU A 219 4.65 18.87 6.64
C LEU A 219 5.22 20.30 6.56
N PRO A 220 4.41 21.35 6.31
CA PRO A 220 4.93 22.71 6.33
C PRO A 220 5.53 23.00 7.71
N PHE A 221 6.46 23.95 7.81
CA PHE A 221 6.87 24.44 9.12
C PHE A 221 5.84 25.45 9.62
N PRO A 222 5.38 25.35 10.89
CA PRO A 222 4.48 26.34 11.44
C PRO A 222 5.21 27.68 11.51
N LYS A 223 4.48 28.79 11.31
CA LYS A 223 5.07 30.12 11.40
C LYS A 223 5.58 30.32 12.83
N LYS A 224 6.69 31.03 12.97
CA LYS A 224 7.18 31.38 14.30
C LYS A 224 6.17 32.32 14.95
N GLU A 225 5.82 32.03 16.18
CA GLU A 225 5.03 32.89 17.06
C GLU A 225 5.96 33.31 18.21
N GLY A 226 6.56 34.50 18.07
CA GLY A 226 7.68 34.92 18.92
C GLY A 226 8.95 34.07 18.68
N ASP A 227 9.55 33.58 19.76
CA ASP A 227 10.76 32.75 19.72
C ASP A 227 10.48 31.26 19.51
N SER A 228 9.21 30.84 19.57
CA SER A 228 8.82 29.44 19.51
C SER A 228 8.02 29.11 18.24
N ARG A 229 8.03 27.82 17.90
CA ARG A 229 7.15 27.27 16.87
C ARG A 229 6.04 26.50 17.59
N PRO A 230 4.77 26.84 17.38
CA PRO A 230 3.67 26.13 18.03
C PRO A 230 3.62 24.68 17.56
N PRO A 231 3.11 23.75 18.40
CA PRO A 231 2.90 22.37 17.99
C PRO A 231 1.75 22.25 16.98
N TYR A 232 1.74 21.11 16.27
CA TYR A 232 0.62 20.63 15.49
C TYR A 232 -0.33 19.83 16.36
N ALA A 233 -1.64 20.10 16.23
CA ALA A 233 -2.66 19.24 16.81
C ALA A 233 -2.82 18.00 15.93
N CYS A 234 -2.68 16.83 16.52
CA CYS A 234 -2.71 15.55 15.85
C CYS A 234 -3.77 14.64 16.46
N SER A 235 -4.46 13.86 15.62
CA SER A 235 -5.34 12.77 16.03
C SER A 235 -4.77 11.46 15.47
N LEU A 236 -4.58 10.47 16.33
CA LEU A 236 -4.03 9.18 15.97
C LEU A 236 -5.11 8.10 16.04
N SER A 237 -5.25 7.29 15.00
CA SER A 237 -6.06 6.08 14.95
C SER A 237 -5.22 4.88 14.53
N VAL A 238 -5.69 3.69 14.85
CA VAL A 238 -5.04 2.42 14.49
C VAL A 238 -6.09 1.47 13.95
N SER A 239 -5.78 0.82 12.83
CA SER A 239 -6.54 -0.32 12.33
C SER A 239 -5.67 -1.57 12.46
N ALA A 240 -6.24 -2.66 12.96
CA ALA A 240 -5.54 -3.91 13.23
C ALA A 240 -6.43 -5.11 12.89
N LEU A 241 -5.83 -6.29 12.83
CA LEU A 241 -6.55 -7.54 12.62
C LEU A 241 -6.03 -8.55 13.65
N LYS A 242 -6.92 -9.10 14.47
CA LYS A 242 -6.54 -10.05 15.54
C LYS A 242 -5.89 -11.32 14.99
N THR A 243 -6.37 -11.81 13.86
CA THR A 243 -5.77 -12.97 13.19
C THR A 243 -4.43 -12.64 12.52
N ALA A 244 -3.99 -11.37 12.54
CA ALA A 244 -2.68 -10.99 12.05
C ALA A 244 -1.59 -11.50 12.99
N SER A 245 -0.95 -12.59 12.60
CA SER A 245 0.16 -13.18 13.35
C SER A 245 1.50 -12.86 12.73
N LYS A 246 2.56 -13.27 13.44
CA LYS A 246 3.93 -13.19 12.96
C LYS A 246 4.19 -14.08 11.75
N GLU A 247 3.45 -15.19 11.64
CA GLU A 247 3.71 -16.25 10.66
C GLU A 247 3.00 -16.04 9.33
N ALA A 248 1.98 -15.18 9.30
CA ALA A 248 1.18 -14.94 8.09
C ALA A 248 1.25 -13.46 7.68
N TRP A 249 1.39 -13.24 6.37
CA TRP A 249 1.15 -11.92 5.79
C TRP A 249 -0.35 -11.74 5.61
N HIS A 250 -0.81 -10.51 5.76
CA HIS A 250 -2.23 -10.19 5.61
C HIS A 250 -2.39 -9.09 4.58
N GLN A 251 -3.60 -8.96 4.04
CA GLN A 251 -4.02 -7.81 3.26
C GLN A 251 -4.43 -6.70 4.24
N PRO A 252 -3.72 -5.55 4.28
CA PRO A 252 -4.08 -4.38 5.08
C PRO A 252 -5.52 -3.89 4.93
N ASP A 253 -6.16 -4.14 3.78
CA ASP A 253 -7.53 -3.69 3.53
C ASP A 253 -8.56 -4.49 4.36
N ASP A 254 -8.16 -5.61 4.95
CA ASP A 254 -9.00 -6.41 5.86
C ASP A 254 -8.93 -5.93 7.32
N PHE A 255 -8.12 -4.91 7.60
CA PHE A 255 -7.88 -4.44 8.97
C PHE A 255 -9.05 -3.56 9.40
N VAL A 256 -9.46 -3.72 10.65
CA VAL A 256 -10.59 -2.98 11.22
C VAL A 256 -10.09 -1.97 12.25
N ASP A 257 -10.83 -0.89 12.44
CA ASP A 257 -10.48 0.12 13.44
C ASP A 257 -10.44 -0.49 14.83
N ALA A 258 -9.35 -0.20 15.56
CA ALA A 258 -9.12 -0.68 16.91
C ALA A 258 -9.24 0.48 17.90
N GLU A 259 -9.77 0.20 19.09
CA GLU A 259 -9.79 1.18 20.17
C GLU A 259 -8.41 1.27 20.82
N LEU A 260 -7.92 2.49 21.06
CA LEU A 260 -6.63 2.82 21.63
C LEU A 260 -6.76 3.20 23.11
N LYS A 261 -5.90 2.64 23.96
CA LYS A 261 -5.81 3.05 25.38
C LYS A 261 -5.29 4.48 25.48
N LYS A 262 -6.04 5.36 26.14
CA LYS A 262 -5.68 6.77 26.36
C LYS A 262 -4.29 6.90 27.00
N LEU A 263 -3.65 8.03 26.74
CA LEU A 263 -2.28 8.30 27.23
C LEU A 263 -2.24 8.54 28.74
N ASP A 264 -3.32 9.09 29.30
CA ASP A 264 -3.43 9.58 30.68
C ASP A 264 -4.54 8.90 31.49
N ALA A 265 -5.24 7.92 30.90
CA ALA A 265 -6.35 7.21 31.53
C ALA A 265 -6.38 5.74 31.11
N ASP A 266 -7.06 4.90 31.90
CA ASP A 266 -7.28 3.48 31.60
C ASP A 266 -8.45 3.22 30.63
N GLU A 267 -8.99 4.27 30.02
CA GLU A 267 -10.08 4.17 29.03
C GLU A 267 -9.55 3.93 27.62
N PHE A 268 -10.38 3.29 26.79
CA PHE A 268 -10.12 3.09 25.36
C PHE A 268 -10.94 4.06 24.51
N ASN A 269 -10.38 4.52 23.41
CA ASN A 269 -11.02 5.42 22.46
C ASN A 269 -10.55 5.13 21.03
N VAL A 270 -11.39 5.38 20.03
CA VAL A 270 -11.02 5.16 18.61
C VAL A 270 -9.87 6.04 18.13
N SER A 271 -9.61 7.15 18.82
CA SER A 271 -8.48 8.02 18.54
C SER A 271 -7.85 8.62 19.79
N ILE A 272 -6.59 9.04 19.65
CA ILE A 272 -5.83 9.78 20.66
C ILE A 272 -5.39 11.11 20.07
N ASP A 273 -5.79 12.19 20.74
CA ASP A 273 -5.33 13.53 20.41
C ASP A 273 -4.05 13.88 21.15
N PHE A 274 -3.11 14.52 20.47
CA PHE A 274 -1.84 14.95 21.05
C PHE A 274 -1.21 16.11 20.28
N ASP A 275 -0.26 16.79 20.93
CA ASP A 275 0.53 17.86 20.31
C ASP A 275 1.87 17.32 19.78
N PHE A 276 2.11 17.50 18.49
CA PHE A 276 3.37 17.18 17.83
C PHE A 276 4.27 18.41 17.68
N HIS A 277 5.52 18.29 18.12
CA HIS A 277 6.53 19.34 17.98
C HIS A 277 7.52 19.01 16.86
N THR A 278 7.60 19.88 15.85
CA THR A 278 8.54 19.71 14.72
C THR A 278 9.99 19.64 15.17
N GLY A 279 10.81 18.85 14.47
CA GLY A 279 12.24 18.71 14.75
C GLY A 279 12.55 17.61 15.76
N LYS A 280 11.53 16.89 16.27
CA LYS A 280 11.69 15.81 17.22
C LYS A 280 11.05 14.54 16.69
N THR A 281 11.69 13.41 16.93
CA THR A 281 11.01 12.12 16.85
C THR A 281 10.32 11.90 18.19
N GLN A 282 9.00 11.83 18.17
CA GLN A 282 8.18 11.70 19.39
C GLN A 282 7.83 10.24 19.62
N ARG A 283 7.89 9.84 20.90
CA ARG A 283 7.37 8.57 21.39
C ARG A 283 6.16 8.88 22.28
N LEU A 284 4.97 8.43 21.88
CA LEU A 284 3.78 8.39 22.72
C LEU A 284 3.89 7.16 23.64
N LYS A 285 3.29 7.24 24.82
CA LYS A 285 3.24 6.12 25.76
C LYS A 285 1.86 6.10 26.40
N SER A 286 1.16 4.97 26.31
CA SER A 286 -0.02 4.73 27.13
C SER A 286 0.37 4.69 28.61
N LEU A 287 -0.58 5.07 29.49
CA LEU A 287 -0.34 5.15 30.93
C LEU A 287 0.20 3.80 31.48
N ALA A 288 1.29 3.89 32.25
CA ALA A 288 1.92 2.76 32.97
C ALA A 288 2.44 1.59 32.13
N SER A 289 2.76 1.79 30.84
CA SER A 289 3.35 0.74 29.98
C SER A 289 4.71 1.14 29.39
N GLU A 290 5.57 0.14 29.15
CA GLU A 290 6.75 0.30 28.29
C GLU A 290 6.38 0.30 26.79
N ALA A 291 5.19 -0.20 26.44
CA ALA A 291 4.67 -0.18 25.09
C ALA A 291 4.08 1.18 24.71
N PHE A 292 4.22 1.56 23.43
CA PHE A 292 3.91 2.90 22.93
C PHE A 292 2.40 3.13 22.83
N LEU A 293 1.64 2.15 22.32
CA LEU A 293 0.17 2.16 22.28
C LEU A 293 -0.37 0.77 22.58
N ILE A 294 -1.35 0.71 23.46
CA ILE A 294 -2.15 -0.48 23.70
C ILE A 294 -3.45 -0.33 22.91
N ILE A 295 -3.77 -1.31 22.08
CA ILE A 295 -5.08 -1.42 21.42
C ILE A 295 -5.91 -2.49 22.10
N LYS A 296 -7.22 -2.26 22.17
CA LYS A 296 -8.16 -3.20 22.75
C LYS A 296 -8.34 -4.39 21.84
N GLU A 297 -8.33 -5.57 22.41
CA GLU A 297 -8.80 -6.75 21.71
C GLU A 297 -10.32 -6.67 21.52
N THR A 298 -10.77 -6.55 20.28
CA THR A 298 -12.18 -6.72 19.90
C THR A 298 -12.44 -8.19 19.56
N GLU A 299 -13.55 -8.73 20.07
CA GLU A 299 -14.02 -10.11 19.80
C GLU A 299 -14.41 -10.33 18.34
#